data_AF-A0A2A3Y9N8-F1
#
_entry.id   AF-A0A2A3Y9N8-F1
#
_cell.length_a   1.000
_cell.length_b   1.000
_cell.length_c   1.000
_cell.angle_alpha   90.00
_cell.angle_beta   90.00
_cell.angle_gamma   90.00
#
_symmetry.space_group_name_H-M   'P 1'
#
loop_
_entity.id
_entity.type
_entity.pdbx_description
1 polymer ?
#
loop_
_entity_poly.entity_id
_entity_poly.type
_entity_poly.pdbx_seq_one_letter_code
_entity_poly.pdbx_strand_id
1 'polypeptide(L)'
;MPAPKTTPAQAQDVFRPVFLRGLGALVYSLISIFWIHADQSVLSYATGALLVVTGAFMWQYVTVPSAPEKSRAAYALGAGLMLLAGIAALFATTPMWVAYLAAFAFFVTGLVEFYVFAKLRAQFPPFRNQLITAAVSVVLAIALLFGTGLDAHGMFGLIGGGTIIFAVFELIAAFGHRHDAKAAAPTEIENN
;
A
#
# COMPACT_ATOMS: atom_id res chain seq x y z
N MET A 1 2.15 -26.43 -15.19
CA MET A 1 0.71 -26.13 -15.03
C MET A 1 0.49 -24.65 -15.33
N PRO A 2 -0.61 -24.27 -16.01
CA PRO A 2 -0.94 -22.86 -16.21
C PRO A 2 -1.09 -22.14 -14.87
N ALA A 3 -0.71 -20.87 -14.79
CA ALA A 3 -0.87 -20.10 -13.57
C ALA A 3 -2.37 -19.97 -13.22
N PRO A 4 -2.78 -20.19 -11.97
CA PRO A 4 -4.17 -20.02 -11.56
C PRO A 4 -4.65 -18.59 -11.87
N LYS A 5 -5.82 -18.47 -12.49
CA LYS A 5 -6.43 -17.18 -12.81
C LYS A 5 -7.25 -16.67 -11.64
N THR A 6 -7.27 -15.36 -11.43
CA THR A 6 -8.13 -14.71 -10.44
C THR A 6 -9.59 -14.95 -10.79
N THR A 7 -10.38 -15.43 -9.83
CA THR A 7 -11.83 -15.55 -10.03
C THR A 7 -12.51 -14.19 -9.90
N PRO A 8 -13.69 -13.98 -10.52
CA PRO A 8 -14.42 -12.71 -10.43
C PRO A 8 -14.75 -12.30 -9.00
N ALA A 9 -15.13 -13.26 -8.14
CA ALA A 9 -15.39 -13.02 -6.72
C ALA A 9 -14.12 -12.52 -5.99
N GLN A 10 -12.98 -13.18 -6.22
CA GLN A 10 -11.70 -12.73 -5.66
C GLN A 10 -11.32 -11.34 -6.16
N ALA A 11 -11.59 -11.01 -7.43
CA ALA A 11 -11.32 -9.69 -7.99
C ALA A 11 -12.20 -8.60 -7.36
N GLN A 12 -13.49 -8.87 -7.12
CA GLN A 12 -14.40 -7.95 -6.43
C GLN A 12 -13.97 -7.69 -4.99
N ASP A 13 -13.59 -8.74 -4.26
CA ASP A 13 -13.17 -8.65 -2.86
C ASP A 13 -11.93 -7.78 -2.65
N VAL A 14 -10.96 -7.85 -3.57
CA VAL A 14 -9.70 -7.11 -3.46
C VAL A 14 -9.73 -5.75 -4.14
N PHE A 15 -10.72 -5.47 -4.99
CA PHE A 15 -10.80 -4.19 -5.72
C PHE A 15 -10.74 -2.99 -4.77
N ARG A 16 -11.59 -2.99 -3.73
CA ARG A 16 -11.70 -1.89 -2.79
C ARG A 16 -10.40 -1.62 -2.01
N PRO A 17 -9.77 -2.61 -1.35
CA PRO A 17 -8.54 -2.34 -0.60
C PRO A 17 -7.38 -1.89 -1.50
N VAL A 18 -7.22 -2.50 -2.69
CA VAL A 18 -6.20 -2.12 -3.69
C VAL A 18 -6.42 -0.67 -4.13
N PHE A 19 -7.65 -0.35 -4.55
CA PHE A 19 -8.00 1.00 -5.02
C PHE A 19 -7.78 2.07 -3.96
N LEU A 20 -8.25 1.84 -2.73
CA LEU A 20 -8.16 2.83 -1.65
C LEU A 20 -6.70 3.09 -1.22
N ARG A 21 -5.86 2.05 -1.19
CA ARG A 21 -4.41 2.21 -0.93
C ARG A 21 -3.74 3.03 -2.03
N GLY A 22 -4.01 2.69 -3.30
CA GLY A 22 -3.50 3.44 -4.44
C GLY A 22 -3.94 4.90 -4.42
N LEU A 23 -5.21 5.16 -4.11
CA LEU A 23 -5.76 6.51 -4.02
C LEU A 23 -5.15 7.31 -2.85
N GLY A 24 -4.98 6.70 -1.68
CA GLY A 24 -4.35 7.36 -0.52
C GLY A 24 -2.90 7.75 -0.81
N ALA A 25 -2.13 6.83 -1.42
CA ALA A 25 -0.77 7.10 -1.86
C ALA A 25 -0.73 8.19 -2.95
N LEU A 26 -1.67 8.19 -3.89
CA LEU A 26 -1.78 9.22 -4.93
C LEU A 26 -2.01 10.61 -4.32
N VAL A 27 -2.99 10.73 -3.42
CA VAL A 27 -3.32 12.00 -2.75
C VAL A 27 -2.10 12.55 -2.02
N TYR A 28 -1.43 11.72 -1.22
CA TYR A 28 -0.20 12.14 -0.53
C TYR A 28 0.89 12.60 -1.50
N SER A 29 1.08 11.86 -2.59
CA SER A 29 2.11 12.19 -3.58
C SER A 29 1.83 13.52 -4.27
N LEU A 30 0.57 13.79 -4.63
CA LEU A 30 0.18 15.07 -5.23
C LEU A 30 0.39 16.22 -4.25
N ILE A 31 0.00 16.05 -2.98
CA ILE A 31 0.27 17.04 -1.93
C ILE A 31 1.78 17.29 -1.84
N SER A 32 2.58 16.23 -1.80
CA SER A 32 4.05 16.33 -1.74
C SER A 32 4.66 17.09 -2.92
N ILE A 33 4.18 16.83 -4.14
CA ILE A 33 4.69 17.48 -5.36
C ILE A 33 4.33 18.97 -5.41
N PHE A 34 3.11 19.32 -5.04
CA PHE A 34 2.62 20.70 -5.19
C PHE A 34 2.84 21.58 -3.95
N TRP A 35 3.20 21.02 -2.80
CA TRP A 35 3.45 21.78 -1.57
C TRP A 35 4.92 22.18 -1.44
N ILE A 36 5.26 23.30 -2.06
CA ILE A 36 6.64 23.79 -2.22
C ILE A 36 7.31 24.16 -0.88
N HIS A 37 6.54 24.64 0.11
CA HIS A 37 7.08 25.10 1.40
C HIS A 37 6.65 24.18 2.55
N ALA A 38 7.02 22.90 2.46
CA ALA A 38 6.72 21.94 3.51
C ALA A 38 7.69 22.14 4.70
N ASP A 39 7.12 22.47 5.87
CA ASP A 39 7.86 22.51 7.12
C ASP A 39 7.79 21.15 7.86
N GLN A 40 8.40 21.09 9.03
CA GLN A 40 8.40 19.87 9.85
C GLN A 40 6.99 19.40 10.22
N SER A 41 6.06 20.33 10.48
CA SER A 41 4.69 20.00 10.88
C SER A 41 3.93 19.38 9.71
N VAL A 42 4.06 19.95 8.52
CA VAL A 42 3.47 19.41 7.28
C VAL A 42 4.00 18.01 7.03
N LEU A 43 5.32 17.80 7.08
CA LEU A 43 5.92 16.48 6.91
C LEU A 43 5.37 15.47 7.93
N SER A 44 5.42 15.81 9.21
CA SER A 44 4.95 14.94 10.30
C SER A 44 3.48 14.56 10.16
N TYR A 45 2.59 15.54 9.98
CA TYR A 45 1.15 15.29 9.89
C TYR A 45 0.74 14.62 8.60
N ALA A 46 1.28 15.03 7.45
CA ALA A 46 0.94 14.42 6.17
C ALA A 46 1.45 12.97 6.10
N THR A 47 2.69 12.71 6.51
CA THR A 47 3.23 11.35 6.54
C THR A 47 2.52 10.49 7.57
N GLY A 48 2.25 11.03 8.77
CA GLY A 48 1.47 10.33 9.79
C GLY A 48 0.07 9.94 9.28
N ALA A 49 -0.64 10.88 8.65
CA ALA A 49 -1.94 10.61 8.04
C ALA A 49 -1.87 9.57 6.92
N LEU A 50 -0.87 9.65 6.03
CA LEU A 50 -0.64 8.63 4.99
C LEU A 50 -0.48 7.24 5.59
N LEU A 51 0.39 7.10 6.59
CA LEU A 51 0.66 5.80 7.22
C LEU A 51 -0.58 5.26 7.92
N VAL A 52 -1.33 6.10 8.64
CA VAL A 52 -2.58 5.70 9.29
C VAL A 52 -3.61 5.23 8.25
N VAL A 53 -3.84 6.02 7.20
CA VAL A 53 -4.80 5.70 6.14
C VAL A 53 -4.40 4.42 5.41
N THR A 54 -3.11 4.27 5.08
CA THR A 54 -2.61 3.08 4.39
C THR A 54 -2.71 1.84 5.27
N GLY A 55 -2.39 1.94 6.56
CA GLY A 55 -2.58 0.86 7.52
C GLY A 55 -4.04 0.46 7.67
N ALA A 56 -4.96 1.43 7.75
CA ALA A 56 -6.40 1.19 7.80
C ALA A 56 -6.93 0.48 6.53
N PHE A 57 -6.45 0.87 5.34
CA PHE A 57 -6.82 0.19 4.09
C PHE A 57 -6.15 -1.18 3.96
N MET A 58 -4.94 -1.36 4.47
CA MET A 58 -4.29 -2.67 4.55
C MET A 58 -5.04 -3.63 5.47
N TRP A 59 -5.65 -3.12 6.54
CA TRP A 59 -6.50 -3.92 7.44
C TRP A 59 -7.69 -4.57 6.72
N GLN A 60 -8.21 -3.97 5.64
CA GLN A 60 -9.31 -4.56 4.87
C GLN A 60 -8.94 -5.94 4.28
N TYR A 61 -7.65 -6.20 3.99
CA TYR A 61 -7.19 -7.52 3.54
C TYR A 61 -7.33 -8.61 4.61
N VAL A 62 -7.33 -8.23 5.90
CA VAL A 62 -7.57 -9.17 7.02
C VAL A 62 -8.99 -9.72 6.95
N THR A 63 -9.93 -8.91 6.46
CA THR A 63 -11.36 -9.24 6.41
C THR A 63 -11.82 -9.83 5.08
N VAL A 64 -10.95 -9.96 4.07
CA VAL A 64 -11.31 -10.53 2.77
C VAL A 64 -11.64 -12.02 2.92
N PRO A 65 -12.89 -12.46 2.64
CA PRO A 65 -13.29 -13.86 2.83
C PRO A 65 -12.56 -14.84 1.90
N SER A 66 -12.31 -14.41 0.66
CA SER A 66 -11.65 -15.23 -0.35
C SER A 66 -10.13 -15.38 -0.16
N ALA A 67 -9.53 -14.59 0.75
CA ALA A 67 -8.10 -14.62 1.02
C ALA A 67 -7.75 -15.75 2.02
N PRO A 68 -6.59 -16.42 1.86
CA PRO A 68 -6.17 -17.49 2.75
C PRO A 68 -6.04 -17.01 4.20
N GLU A 69 -6.53 -17.78 5.17
CA GLU A 69 -6.49 -17.40 6.59
C GLU A 69 -5.06 -17.09 7.09
N LYS A 70 -4.06 -17.80 6.54
CA LYS A 70 -2.63 -17.58 6.84
C LYS A 70 -2.13 -16.17 6.50
N SER A 71 -2.78 -15.45 5.58
CA SER A 71 -2.38 -14.06 5.27
C SER A 71 -2.87 -13.07 6.32
N ARG A 72 -3.95 -13.39 7.05
CA ARG A 72 -4.63 -12.45 7.96
C ARG A 72 -3.72 -11.92 9.06
N ALA A 73 -2.97 -12.81 9.72
CA ALA A 73 -2.04 -12.43 10.77
C ALA A 73 -0.90 -11.54 10.25
N ALA A 74 -0.38 -11.85 9.05
CA ALA A 74 0.67 -11.06 8.43
C ALA A 74 0.18 -9.65 8.06
N TYR A 75 -1.01 -9.54 7.46
CA TYR A 75 -1.61 -8.23 7.18
C TYR A 75 -1.99 -7.46 8.43
N ALA A 76 -2.52 -8.12 9.45
CA ALA A 76 -2.86 -7.47 10.72
C ALA A 76 -1.60 -6.88 11.38
N LEU A 77 -0.48 -7.62 11.33
CA LEU A 77 0.82 -7.13 11.81
C LEU A 77 1.31 -5.93 11.00
N GLY A 78 1.33 -6.03 9.67
CA GLY A 78 1.77 -4.94 8.80
C GLY A 78 0.91 -3.69 8.96
N ALA A 79 -0.41 -3.85 8.92
CA ALA A 79 -1.37 -2.77 9.12
C ALA A 79 -1.25 -2.14 10.52
N GLY A 80 -1.14 -2.95 11.57
CA GLY A 80 -0.99 -2.48 12.94
C GLY A 80 0.30 -1.69 13.15
N LEU A 81 1.44 -2.18 12.65
CA LEU A 81 2.71 -1.47 12.76
C LEU A 81 2.74 -0.20 11.91
N MET A 82 2.09 -0.19 10.74
CA MET A 82 1.95 1.00 9.91
C MET A 82 1.07 2.06 10.59
N LEU A 83 -0.03 1.65 11.24
CA LEU A 83 -0.87 2.53 12.06
C LEU A 83 -0.06 3.14 13.23
N LEU A 84 0.66 2.30 13.98
CA LEU A 84 1.47 2.76 15.12
C LEU A 84 2.57 3.72 14.69
N ALA A 85 3.27 3.42 13.59
CA ALA A 85 4.28 4.31 13.02
C ALA A 85 3.66 5.64 12.55
N GLY A 86 2.46 5.61 11.97
CA GLY A 86 1.72 6.81 11.59
C GLY A 86 1.34 7.68 12.77
N ILE A 87 0.83 7.08 13.86
CA ILE A 87 0.52 7.79 15.10
C ILE A 87 1.80 8.37 15.72
N ALA A 88 2.88 7.59 15.78
CA ALA A 88 4.17 8.06 16.30
C ALA A 88 4.74 9.22 15.46
N ALA A 89 4.52 9.20 14.14
CA ALA A 89 5.01 10.24 13.24
C ALA A 89 4.38 11.61 13.54
N LEU A 90 3.16 11.66 14.08
CA LEU A 90 2.49 12.91 14.51
C LEU A 90 3.22 13.63 15.65
N PHE A 91 4.05 12.90 16.41
CA PHE A 91 4.84 13.43 17.51
C PHE A 91 6.32 13.60 17.14
N ALA A 92 6.70 13.31 15.90
CA ALA A 92 8.08 13.43 15.43
C ALA A 92 8.46 14.90 15.26
N THR A 93 9.47 15.34 16.01
CA THR A 93 9.92 16.74 16.03
C THR A 93 11.01 17.06 15.01
N THR A 94 11.54 16.06 14.31
CA THR A 94 12.59 16.24 13.29
C THR A 94 12.29 15.44 12.02
N PRO A 95 12.79 15.86 10.84
CA PRO A 95 12.58 15.12 9.59
C PRO A 95 13.16 13.71 9.65
N MET A 96 14.29 13.56 10.35
CA MET A 96 14.96 12.28 10.58
C MET A 96 14.05 11.27 11.30
N TRP A 97 13.31 11.69 12.33
CA TRP A 97 12.39 10.79 13.03
C TRP A 97 11.22 10.35 12.15
N VAL A 98 10.67 11.27 11.34
CA VAL A 98 9.63 10.92 10.36
C VAL A 98 10.17 9.90 9.35
N ALA A 99 11.40 10.09 8.87
CA ALA A 99 12.06 9.19 7.94
C ALA A 99 12.20 7.77 8.51
N TYR A 100 12.66 7.64 9.76
CA TYR A 100 12.80 6.32 10.41
C TYR A 100 11.47 5.62 10.63
N LEU A 101 10.43 6.36 11.04
CA LEU A 101 9.09 5.80 11.25
C LEU A 101 8.47 5.35 9.93
N ALA A 102 8.56 6.18 8.88
CA ALA A 102 8.10 5.82 7.55
C ALA A 102 8.91 4.64 6.98
N ALA A 103 10.24 4.65 7.11
CA ALA A 103 11.10 3.56 6.67
C ALA A 103 10.72 2.24 7.35
N PHE A 104 10.55 2.25 8.67
CA PHE A 104 10.11 1.08 9.42
C PHE A 104 8.75 0.56 8.93
N ALA A 105 7.77 1.46 8.76
CA ALA A 105 6.42 1.09 8.32
C ALA A 105 6.42 0.48 6.91
N PHE A 106 7.09 1.12 5.95
CA PHE A 106 7.19 0.64 4.57
C PHE A 106 8.02 -0.65 4.48
N PHE A 107 9.08 -0.78 5.28
CA PHE A 107 9.91 -1.99 5.30
C PHE A 107 9.11 -3.20 5.79
N VAL A 108 8.46 -3.09 6.95
CA VAL A 108 7.67 -4.20 7.52
C VAL A 108 6.50 -4.56 6.60
N THR A 109 5.79 -3.57 6.08
CA THR A 109 4.69 -3.79 5.13
C THR A 109 5.18 -4.46 3.85
N GLY A 110 6.32 -4.02 3.31
CA GLY A 110 6.95 -4.64 2.16
C GLY A 110 7.36 -6.09 2.41
N LEU A 111 7.88 -6.43 3.60
CA LEU A 111 8.19 -7.80 3.98
C LEU A 111 6.94 -8.68 4.09
N VAL A 112 5.84 -8.15 4.64
CA VAL A 112 4.55 -8.84 4.69
C VAL A 112 4.05 -9.16 3.27
N GLU A 113 4.13 -8.19 2.37
CA GLU A 113 3.71 -8.35 0.97
C GLU A 113 4.61 -9.33 0.19
N PHE A 114 5.93 -9.32 0.44
CA PHE A 114 6.84 -10.35 -0.08
C PHE A 114 6.50 -11.74 0.44
N TYR A 115 6.15 -11.88 1.72
CA TYR A 115 5.77 -13.16 2.31
C TYR A 115 4.53 -13.75 1.62
N VAL A 116 3.44 -12.97 1.51
CA VAL A 116 2.19 -13.46 0.90
C VAL A 116 2.37 -13.70 -0.60
N PHE A 117 3.17 -12.89 -1.30
CA PHE A 117 3.59 -13.18 -2.67
C PHE A 117 4.32 -14.53 -2.75
N ALA A 118 5.35 -14.74 -1.95
CA ALA A 118 6.20 -15.94 -2.05
C ALA A 118 5.46 -17.23 -1.66
N LYS A 119 4.60 -17.16 -0.63
CA LYS A 119 4.00 -18.35 0.00
C LYS A 119 2.54 -18.60 -0.38
N LEU A 120 1.76 -17.56 -0.70
CA LEU A 120 0.31 -17.66 -0.79
C LEU A 120 -0.26 -17.34 -2.18
N ARG A 121 0.54 -16.79 -3.11
CA ARG A 121 0.08 -16.44 -4.47
C ARG A 121 -0.49 -17.58 -5.30
N ALA A 122 -0.12 -18.83 -5.00
CA ALA A 122 -0.66 -20.01 -5.68
C ALA A 122 -2.09 -20.34 -5.22
N GLN A 123 -2.42 -20.03 -3.97
CA GLN A 123 -3.75 -20.22 -3.38
C GLN A 123 -4.65 -19.02 -3.67
N PHE A 124 -4.05 -17.83 -3.77
CA PHE A 124 -4.76 -16.58 -4.01
C PHE A 124 -4.05 -15.74 -5.08
N PRO A 125 -4.47 -15.88 -6.36
CA PRO A 125 -3.82 -15.23 -7.50
C PRO A 125 -3.63 -13.70 -7.39
N PRO A 126 -4.53 -12.93 -6.75
CA PRO A 126 -4.33 -11.49 -6.59
C PRO A 126 -3.02 -11.09 -5.88
N PHE A 127 -2.46 -11.95 -5.03
CA PHE A 127 -1.18 -11.66 -4.36
C PHE A 127 0.02 -11.55 -5.31
N ARG A 128 -0.13 -11.89 -6.60
CA ARG A 128 0.91 -11.65 -7.61
C ARG A 128 1.22 -10.16 -7.79
N ASN A 129 0.22 -9.30 -7.66
CA ASN A 129 0.38 -7.85 -7.81
C ASN A 129 1.23 -7.25 -6.69
N GLN A 130 1.33 -7.95 -5.56
CA GLN A 130 2.02 -7.46 -4.38
C GLN A 130 3.53 -7.59 -4.44
N LEU A 131 4.07 -8.28 -5.45
CA LEU A 131 5.51 -8.27 -5.68
C LEU A 131 6.02 -6.84 -5.93
N ILE A 132 5.27 -6.08 -6.72
CA ILE A 132 5.67 -4.73 -7.11
C ILE A 132 5.49 -3.78 -5.92
N THR A 133 4.36 -3.84 -5.23
CA THR A 133 4.10 -3.00 -4.05
C THR A 133 5.10 -3.28 -2.92
N ALA A 134 5.48 -4.56 -2.73
CA ALA A 134 6.51 -4.97 -1.78
C ALA A 134 7.88 -4.39 -2.15
N ALA A 135 8.29 -4.54 -3.42
CA ALA A 135 9.56 -4.03 -3.91
C ALA A 135 9.65 -2.51 -3.78
N VAL A 136 8.60 -1.78 -4.21
CA VAL A 136 8.54 -0.32 -4.08
C VAL A 136 8.61 0.11 -2.62
N SER A 137 7.88 -0.56 -1.72
CA SER A 137 7.89 -0.22 -0.29
C SER A 137 9.26 -0.45 0.35
N VAL A 138 9.93 -1.57 0.03
CA VAL A 138 11.28 -1.85 0.55
C VAL A 138 12.32 -0.88 -0.02
N VAL A 139 12.26 -0.59 -1.32
CA VAL A 139 13.17 0.39 -1.95
C VAL A 139 12.97 1.77 -1.34
N LEU A 140 11.72 2.19 -1.13
CA LEU A 140 11.41 3.45 -0.46
C LEU A 140 11.95 3.46 0.97
N ALA A 141 11.73 2.40 1.74
CA ALA A 141 12.26 2.30 3.10
C ALA A 141 13.79 2.44 3.14
N ILE A 142 14.49 1.77 2.22
CA ILE A 142 15.95 1.88 2.10
C ILE A 142 16.35 3.32 1.73
N ALA A 143 15.68 3.92 0.74
CA ALA A 143 15.97 5.30 0.31
C ALA A 143 15.80 6.30 1.47
N LEU A 144 14.79 6.12 2.32
CA LEU A 144 14.56 6.97 3.49
C LEU A 144 15.69 6.91 4.51
N LEU A 145 16.36 5.76 4.67
CA LEU A 145 17.53 5.64 5.56
C LEU A 145 18.73 6.46 5.05
N PHE A 146 18.91 6.53 3.74
CA PHE A 146 19.93 7.38 3.11
C PHE A 146 19.53 8.85 3.03
N GLY A 147 18.23 9.15 3.10
CA GLY A 147 17.68 10.51 3.05
C GLY A 147 17.72 11.29 4.37
N THR A 148 18.30 10.75 5.44
CA THR A 148 18.22 11.34 6.80
C THR A 148 18.84 12.74 6.94
N GLY A 149 19.67 13.17 5.99
CA GLY A 149 20.22 14.53 5.91
C GLY A 149 19.35 15.55 5.17
N LEU A 150 18.21 15.13 4.61
CA LEU A 150 17.29 16.03 3.91
C LEU A 150 16.52 16.91 4.91
N ASP A 151 16.20 18.12 4.46
CA ASP A 151 15.25 18.98 5.15
C ASP A 151 13.82 18.45 5.03
N ALA A 152 12.86 19.12 5.68
CA ALA A 152 11.48 18.67 5.70
C ALA A 152 10.88 18.56 4.28
N HIS A 153 11.18 19.53 3.40
CA HIS A 153 10.69 19.54 2.03
C HIS A 153 11.31 18.42 1.19
N GLY A 154 12.63 18.23 1.25
CA GLY A 154 13.31 17.13 0.56
C GLY A 154 12.83 15.75 1.03
N MET A 155 12.63 15.57 2.34
CA MET A 155 12.08 14.33 2.88
C MET A 155 10.64 14.11 2.44
N PHE A 156 9.82 15.17 2.45
CA PHE A 156 8.44 15.11 1.99
C PHE A 156 8.38 14.68 0.52
N GLY A 157 9.21 15.29 -0.33
CA GLY A 157 9.39 14.93 -1.73
C GLY A 157 9.87 13.48 -1.95
N LEU A 158 10.81 12.99 -1.14
CA LEU A 158 11.31 11.62 -1.24
C LEU A 158 10.22 10.58 -0.94
N ILE A 159 9.46 10.79 0.15
CA ILE A 159 8.32 9.92 0.48
C ILE A 159 7.27 9.99 -0.64
N GLY A 160 6.94 11.19 -1.11
CA GLY A 160 5.98 11.42 -2.18
C GLY A 160 6.36 10.76 -3.50
N GLY A 161 7.64 10.83 -3.86
CA GLY A 161 8.22 10.19 -5.04
C GLY A 161 8.16 8.65 -4.97
N GLY A 162 8.33 8.06 -3.80
CA GLY A 162 8.12 6.62 -3.63
C GLY A 162 6.64 6.23 -3.70
N THR A 163 5.78 7.02 -3.05
CA THR A 163 4.34 6.73 -3.00
C THR A 163 3.63 6.93 -4.34
N ILE A 164 4.13 7.78 -5.25
CA ILE A 164 3.52 7.92 -6.58
C ILE A 164 3.74 6.65 -7.42
N ILE A 165 4.92 6.04 -7.32
CA ILE A 165 5.23 4.77 -7.98
C ILE A 165 4.30 3.69 -7.42
N PHE A 166 4.17 3.61 -6.10
CA PHE A 166 3.25 2.70 -5.42
C PHE A 166 1.80 2.90 -5.91
N ALA A 167 1.34 4.15 -5.95
CA ALA A 167 -0.01 4.52 -6.36
C ALA A 167 -0.32 4.09 -7.80
N VAL A 168 0.60 4.31 -8.74
CA VAL A 168 0.42 3.93 -10.14
C VAL A 168 0.18 2.42 -10.27
N PHE A 169 1.00 1.59 -9.63
CA PHE A 169 0.86 0.13 -9.73
C PHE A 169 -0.39 -0.39 -9.01
N GLU A 170 -0.73 0.13 -7.84
CA GLU A 170 -1.98 -0.20 -7.14
C GLU A 170 -3.21 0.18 -7.97
N LEU A 171 -3.24 1.38 -8.55
CA LEU A 171 -4.39 1.82 -9.35
C LEU A 171 -4.54 0.99 -10.63
N ILE A 172 -3.44 0.66 -11.32
CA ILE A 172 -3.47 -0.26 -12.48
C ILE A 172 -4.02 -1.62 -12.05
N ALA A 173 -3.54 -2.18 -10.93
CA ALA A 173 -4.04 -3.44 -10.40
C ALA A 173 -5.54 -3.36 -10.04
N ALA A 174 -5.98 -2.27 -9.42
CA ALA A 174 -7.37 -2.04 -9.04
C ALA A 174 -8.28 -2.01 -10.28
N PHE A 175 -7.91 -1.24 -11.30
CA PHE A 175 -8.69 -1.19 -12.53
C PHE A 175 -8.69 -2.53 -13.27
N GLY A 176 -7.59 -3.29 -13.22
CA GLY A 176 -7.54 -4.67 -13.69
C GLY A 176 -8.54 -5.57 -12.98
N HIS A 177 -8.57 -5.54 -11.63
CA HIS A 177 -9.55 -6.29 -10.84
C HIS A 177 -10.99 -5.87 -11.12
N ARG A 178 -11.26 -4.57 -11.32
CA ARG A 178 -12.58 -4.07 -11.71
C ARG A 178 -13.01 -4.59 -13.08
N HIS A 179 -12.08 -4.70 -14.03
CA HIS A 179 -12.35 -5.25 -15.35
C HIS A 179 -12.64 -6.75 -15.27
N ASP A 180 -11.80 -7.53 -14.57
CA ASP A 180 -11.97 -8.97 -14.39
C ASP A 180 -13.28 -9.32 -13.66
N ALA A 181 -13.67 -8.50 -12.68
CA ALA A 181 -14.94 -8.62 -11.98
C ALA A 181 -16.16 -8.38 -12.89
N LYS A 182 -16.03 -7.51 -13.90
CA LYS A 182 -17.11 -7.17 -14.84
C LYS A 182 -17.21 -8.13 -16.02
N ALA A 183 -16.07 -8.67 -16.50
CA ALA A 183 -16.03 -9.57 -17.65
C ALA A 183 -16.76 -10.90 -17.41
N ALA A 184 -17.05 -11.25 -16.15
CA ALA A 184 -17.83 -12.43 -15.79
C ALA A 184 -19.31 -12.16 -15.49
N ALA A 185 -19.75 -10.89 -15.53
CA ALA A 185 -21.15 -10.51 -15.34
C ALA A 185 -22.09 -10.71 -16.56
N PRO A 186 -21.65 -10.83 -17.83
CA PRO A 186 -22.56 -11.02 -18.95
C PRO A 186 -22.53 -12.47 -19.46
N THR A 187 -23.38 -13.35 -18.89
CA THR A 187 -23.98 -14.56 -19.54
C THR A 187 -24.97 -15.32 -18.63
N GLU A 188 -25.88 -14.63 -17.92
CA GLU A 188 -26.94 -15.32 -17.14
C GLU A 188 -28.37 -14.79 -17.42
N ILE A 189 -28.57 -13.93 -18.43
CA ILE A 189 -29.90 -13.37 -18.78
C ILE A 189 -30.31 -13.69 -20.22
N GLU A 190 -29.95 -14.87 -20.73
CA GLU A 190 -30.52 -15.36 -21.99
C GLU A 190 -30.55 -16.90 -21.96
N ASN A 191 -31.59 -17.45 -21.32
CA ASN A 191 -32.17 -18.79 -21.53
C ASN A 191 -33.18 -19.10 -20.40
N ASN A 192 -34.36 -18.48 -20.45
CA ASN A 192 -35.60 -19.10 -19.95
C ASN A 192 -36.81 -18.46 -20.64
#